data_AF-A0A2P4PJE0-F1
#
_entry.id   AF-A0A2P4PJE0-F1
#
_cell.length_a   1.000
_cell.length_b   1.000
_cell.length_c   1.000
_cell.angle_alpha   90.00
_cell.angle_beta   90.00
_cell.angle_gamma   90.00
#
_symmetry.space_group_name_H-M   'P 1'
#
loop_
_entity.id
_entity.type
_entity.pdbx_description
1 polymer ?
#
loop_
_entity_poly.entity_id
_entity_poly.type
_entity_poly.pdbx_seq_one_letter_code
_entity_poly.pdbx_strand_id
1 'polypeptide(L)' 'YYDITIEVGNDPYIKIFRAHMVILHYRSPYLRRILSINKKKNDGTLAHIKLPNISPEIFQIILR' A
#
# COMPACT_ATOMS: atom_id res chain seq x y z
N TYR A 1 0.02 14.98 4.55
CA TYR A 1 1.36 14.42 4.25
C TYR A 1 1.19 12.92 4.07
N TYR A 2 1.92 12.25 3.18
CA TYR A 2 1.86 10.79 3.01
C TYR A 2 3.26 10.31 2.64
N ASP A 3 3.63 9.11 3.09
CA ASP A 3 4.97 8.54 2.88
C ASP A 3 4.93 7.35 1.90
N ILE A 4 3.74 6.91 1.49
CA ILE A 4 3.55 5.80 0.57
C ILE A 4 2.38 5.98 -0.40
N THR A 5 2.58 5.50 -1.63
CA THR A 5 1.58 5.33 -2.69
C THR A 5 1.36 3.85 -2.96
N ILE A 6 0.10 3.42 -3.06
CA ILE A 6 -0.29 2.01 -3.21
C ILE A 6 -1.21 1.90 -4.43
N GLU A 7 -0.76 1.21 -5.45
CA GLU A 7 -1.61 0.78 -6.57
C GLU A 7 -2.30 -0.53 -6.19
N VAL A 8 -3.63 -0.55 -6.23
CA VAL A 8 -4.44 -1.71 -5.84
C VAL A 8 -5.34 -2.10 -6.99
N GLY A 9 -5.51 -3.41 -7.18
CA GLY A 9 -6.34 -3.98 -8.24
C GLY A 9 -5.54 -4.36 -9.48
N ASN A 10 -6.23 -4.97 -10.43
CA ASN A 10 -5.69 -5.37 -11.72
C ASN A 10 -6.43 -4.65 -12.83
N ASP A 11 -5.78 -4.48 -13.98
CA ASP A 11 -6.37 -3.81 -15.15
C ASP A 11 -7.73 -4.42 -15.52
N PRO A 12 -8.78 -3.62 -15.78
CA PRO A 12 -8.82 -2.15 -15.86
C PRO A 12 -9.15 -1.44 -14.53
N TYR A 13 -9.32 -2.18 -13.43
CA TYR A 13 -9.82 -1.67 -12.14
C TYR A 13 -8.69 -1.38 -11.15
N ILE A 14 -7.70 -0.58 -11.60
CA ILE A 14 -6.60 -0.14 -10.75
C ILE A 14 -6.96 1.17 -10.06
N LYS A 15 -6.73 1.27 -8.75
CA LYS A 15 -6.91 2.50 -7.97
C LYS A 15 -5.66 2.79 -7.15
N ILE A 16 -5.32 4.08 -7.09
CA ILE A 16 -4.17 4.56 -6.34
C ILE A 16 -4.63 5.09 -4.98
N PHE A 17 -3.98 4.62 -3.91
CA PHE A 17 -4.18 5.06 -2.54
C PHE A 17 -2.93 5.74 -2.00
N ARG A 18 -3.12 6.80 -1.23
CA ARG A 18 -2.06 7.53 -0.53
C ARG A 18 -2.29 7.39 0.96
N ALA A 19 -1.28 6.94 1.70
CA ALA A 19 -1.43 6.61 3.11
C ALA A 19 -0.12 6.84 3.88
N HIS A 20 -0.16 6.57 5.19
CA HIS A 20 1.03 6.52 6.04
C HIS A 20 1.43 5.07 6.33
N MET A 21 2.70 4.73 6.17
CA MET A 21 3.25 3.41 6.46
C MET A 21 2.96 2.98 7.89
N VAL A 22 2.99 3.91 8.86
CA VAL A 22 2.69 3.62 10.27
C VAL A 22 1.27 3.09 10.47
N ILE A 23 0.29 3.66 9.78
CA ILE A 23 -1.12 3.22 9.88
C ILE A 23 -1.25 1.82 9.29
N LEU A 24 -0.67 1.57 8.12
CA LEU A 24 -0.72 0.27 7.44
C LEU A 24 0.01 -0.82 8.25
N HIS A 25 1.14 -0.49 8.89
CA HIS A 25 1.88 -1.38 9.78
C HIS A 25 1.04 -1.82 10.99
N TYR A 26 0.25 -0.90 11.55
CA TYR A 26 -0.58 -1.18 12.71
C TYR A 26 -1.86 -1.95 12.35
N ARG A 27 -2.48 -1.63 11.22
CA ARG A 27 -3.77 -2.20 10.80
C ARG A 27 -3.67 -3.64 10.28
N SER A 28 -2.51 -4.06 9.76
CA SER A 28 -2.38 -5.41 9.22
C SER A 28 -0.95 -5.95 9.29
N PRO A 29 -0.73 -7.11 9.94
CA PRO A 29 0.55 -7.83 9.88
C PRO A 29 0.97 -8.21 8.45
N TYR A 30 0.00 -8.44 7.56
CA TYR A 30 0.24 -8.73 6.14
C TYR A 30 0.85 -7.52 5.43
N LEU A 31 0.22 -6.34 5.59
CA LEU A 31 0.77 -5.09 5.05
C LEU A 31 2.12 -4.76 5.66
N ARG A 32 2.30 -4.98 6.97
CA ARG A 32 3.61 -4.81 7.64
C ARG A 32 4.71 -5.62 6.98
N ARG A 33 4.45 -6.89 6.65
CA ARG A 33 5.42 -7.77 5.98
C ARG A 33 5.75 -7.26 4.58
N ILE A 34 4.75 -6.90 3.78
CA ILE A 34 4.95 -6.39 2.41
C ILE A 34 5.75 -5.08 2.41
N LEU A 35 5.39 -4.16 3.30
CA LEU A 35 6.03 -2.86 3.42
C LEU A 35 7.47 -2.97 3.92
N SER A 36 7.76 -3.91 4.81
CA SER A 36 9.12 -4.16 5.30
C SER A 36 10.03 -4.72 4.20
N ILE A 37 9.50 -5.55 3.30
CA ILE A 37 10.25 -6.08 2.14
C ILE A 37 10.55 -4.95 1.15
N ASN A 38 9.55 -4.10 0.86
CA ASN A 38 9.71 -3.01 -0.11
C ASN A 38 10.55 -1.84 0.42
N LYS A 39 10.58 -1.60 1.75
CA LYS A 39 11.41 -0.55 2.36
C LYS A 39 12.90 -0.67 2.01
N LYS A 40 13.42 -1.89 1.81
CA LYS A 40 14.82 -2.12 1.41
C LYS A 40 15.15 -1.69 -0.03
N LYS A 41 14.14 -1.36 -0.84
CA LYS A 41 14.29 -0.99 -2.27
C LYS A 41 14.05 0.50 -2.54
N ASN A 42 13.67 1.30 -1.55
CA ASN A 42 13.38 2.72 -1.75
C ASN A 42 14.61 3.56 -1.40
N ASP A 43 15.29 4.06 -2.44
CA ASP A 43 16.51 4.89 -2.36
C ASP A 43 16.22 6.35 -1.98
N GLY A 44 15.36 6.57 -0.98
CA GLY A 44 14.96 7.90 -0.51
C GLY A 44 13.79 8.54 -1.29
N THR A 45 13.25 7.86 -2.29
CA THR A 45 12.00 8.25 -2.97
C THR A 45 10.76 7.81 -2.19
N LEU A 46 9.65 8.52 -2.39
CA LEU A 46 8.35 8.24 -1.79
C LEU A 46 7.94 6.80 -2.12
N ALA A 47 7.63 5.99 -1.10
CA ALA A 47 7.48 4.55 -1.26
C ALA A 47 6.32 4.23 -2.23
N HIS A 48 6.53 3.26 -3.13
CA HIS A 48 5.50 2.82 -4.07
C HIS A 48 5.37 1.29 -4.07
N ILE A 49 4.15 0.78 -3.89
CA ILE A 49 3.86 -0.66 -3.93
C ILE A 49 2.64 -0.98 -4.79
N LYS A 50 2.61 -2.18 -5.37
CA LYS A 50 1.48 -2.70 -6.14
C LYS A 50 0.87 -3.91 -5.45
N LEU A 51 -0.46 -3.93 -5.34
CA LEU A 51 -1.26 -4.97 -4.73
C LEU A 51 -2.33 -5.45 -5.73
N PRO A 52 -1.95 -6.21 -6.77
CA PRO A 52 -2.88 -6.64 -7.82
C PRO A 52 -3.94 -7.63 -7.32
N ASN A 53 -3.66 -8.32 -6.21
CA ASN A 53 -4.52 -9.39 -5.67
C ASN A 53 -5.64 -8.88 -4.75
N ILE A 54 -5.77 -7.57 -4.56
CA ILE A 54 -6.76 -6.97 -3.67
C ILE A 54 -7.65 -6.04 -4.50
N SER A 55 -8.97 -6.12 -4.32
CA SER A 55 -9.90 -5.16 -4.92
C SER A 55 -9.73 -3.77 -4.30
N PRO A 56 -9.75 -2.69 -5.09
CA PRO A 56 -9.76 -1.32 -4.57
C PRO A 56 -10.82 -1.07 -3.49
N GLU A 57 -12.00 -1.66 -3.62
CA GLU A 57 -13.12 -1.48 -2.68
C GLU A 57 -12.80 -2.09 -1.31
N ILE A 58 -12.22 -3.30 -1.31
CA ILE A 58 -11.77 -3.97 -0.09
C ILE A 58 -10.65 -3.17 0.57
N PHE A 59 -9.70 -2.67 -0.22
CA PHE A 59 -8.60 -1.89 0.32
C PHE A 59 -9.05 -0.57 0.93
N GLN A 60 -10.08 0.06 0.37
CA GLN A 60 -10.71 1.24 0.95
C GLN A 60 -11.33 0.96 2.33
N ILE A 61 -11.89 -0.24 2.54
CA ILE A 61 -12.38 -0.66 3.86
C ILE A 61 -11.21 -0.86 4.85
N ILE A 62 -10.10 -1.45 4.39
CA ILE A 62 -8.89 -1.64 5.22
C ILE A 62 -8.28 -0.31 5.69
N LEU A 63 -8.43 0.75 4.88
CA LEU A 63 -7.93 2.09 5.21
C LEU A 63 -8.84 2.90 6.14
N ARG A 64 -10.11 2.50 6.34
CA ARG A 64 -11.08 3.20 7.19
C ARG A 64 -10.89 2.87 8.67
#